data_AF-A0A0C2VPM5-F1
#
_entry.id   AF-A0A0C2VPM5-F1
#
_cell.length_a   1.000
_cell.length_b   1.000
_cell.length_c   1.000
_cell.angle_alpha   90.00
_cell.angle_beta   90.00
_cell.angle_gamma   90.00
#
_symmetry.space_group_name_H-M   'P 1'
#
loop_
_entity.id
_entity.type
_entity.pdbx_description
1 polymer ?
#
loop_
_entity_poly.entity_id
_entity_poly.type
_entity_poly.pdbx_seq_one_letter_code
_entity_poly.pdbx_strand_id
1 'polypeptide(L)'
;MQYTLFTDRLKKDWRYQKGILSSVIDWTIVLYLIIPAIFFSGLYYRSLWIDPPVWFTLINWTGCGLLFFFLSLSSKWRTYLYEADTVYLAKRPEWIRKLLQSGFFYNLCTSFFFSLVVSLLFLPFTIGILTLSLLQIVLLLLMLTIIRTTCKLFLSWIDFYAAGSRNTLMTAGFLLAAAFGIALVLTGITMFPVLMILFIPLGFWWLKRLFNRTMADPKWLPNHGLQEAKWKVRWIRLVFTLSKEVETPPHTKSRKRPLLFRKSTRILKPITPVTGMLELFLKHHLRNRKFIYYYVRILGLIVLSAFLIPMGWLFAAAAALLAAGCVTIHKLMWETLIDKHSIGVKYRYDKSYEQAKNWTAVAMLTPIMVIAMVTLLT
;
A
#
# COMPACT_ATOMS: atom_id res chain seq x y z
N MET A 1 -29.20 12.44 -21.47
CA MET A 1 -28.34 13.46 -20.84
C MET A 1 -27.71 13.04 -19.49
N GLN A 2 -28.27 12.08 -18.74
CA GLN A 2 -27.80 11.74 -17.37
C GLN A 2 -26.78 10.59 -17.29
N TYR A 3 -26.99 9.49 -18.02
CA TYR A 3 -25.99 8.41 -18.16
C TYR A 3 -24.74 8.89 -18.90
N THR A 4 -24.93 9.81 -19.85
CA THR A 4 -23.86 10.40 -20.65
C THR A 4 -22.82 11.10 -19.76
N LEU A 5 -23.23 11.78 -18.68
CA LEU A 5 -22.28 12.48 -17.80
C LEU A 5 -21.27 11.52 -17.14
N PHE A 6 -21.73 10.39 -16.60
CA PHE A 6 -20.84 9.39 -15.98
C PHE A 6 -19.90 8.78 -17.03
N THR A 7 -20.46 8.36 -18.17
CA THR A 7 -19.67 7.72 -19.23
C THR A 7 -18.66 8.68 -19.86
N ASP A 8 -19.00 9.95 -20.00
CA ASP A 8 -18.11 10.97 -20.57
C ASP A 8 -16.94 11.26 -19.63
N ARG A 9 -17.21 11.32 -18.31
CA ARG A 9 -16.18 11.44 -17.28
C ARG A 9 -15.27 10.21 -17.24
N LEU A 10 -15.85 9.02 -17.32
CA LEU A 10 -15.09 7.76 -17.38
C LEU A 10 -14.18 7.73 -18.62
N LYS A 11 -14.71 8.08 -19.80
CA LYS A 11 -13.91 8.18 -21.05
C LYS A 11 -12.81 9.23 -20.95
N LYS A 12 -13.09 10.38 -20.32
CA LYS A 12 -12.09 11.44 -20.12
C LYS A 12 -10.98 10.99 -19.17
N ASP A 13 -11.34 10.31 -18.07
CA ASP A 13 -10.37 9.77 -17.12
C ASP A 13 -9.53 8.66 -17.75
N TRP A 14 -10.15 7.74 -18.50
CA TRP A 14 -9.43 6.69 -19.22
C TRP A 14 -8.41 7.26 -20.22
N ARG A 15 -8.82 8.25 -21.03
CA ARG A 15 -7.90 8.96 -21.95
C ARG A 15 -6.76 9.64 -21.20
N TYR A 16 -7.06 10.27 -20.06
CA TYR A 16 -6.07 10.91 -19.21
C TYR A 16 -5.05 9.91 -18.64
N GLN A 17 -5.52 8.80 -18.07
CA GLN A 17 -4.65 7.76 -17.51
C GLN A 17 -3.82 7.06 -18.60
N LYS A 18 -4.42 6.80 -19.77
CA LYS A 18 -3.69 6.26 -20.93
C LYS A 18 -2.57 7.21 -21.37
N GLY A 19 -2.84 8.53 -21.41
CA GLY A 19 -1.84 9.55 -21.73
C GLY A 19 -0.64 9.55 -20.78
N ILE A 20 -0.88 9.36 -19.47
CA ILE A 20 0.19 9.23 -18.47
C ILE A 20 0.99 7.94 -18.66
N LEU A 21 0.33 6.83 -18.99
CA LEU A 21 1.04 5.57 -19.24
C LEU A 21 1.88 5.64 -20.52
N SER A 22 1.36 6.23 -21.59
CA SER A 22 2.10 6.41 -22.84
C SER A 22 3.28 7.37 -22.72
N SER A 23 3.33 8.25 -21.71
CA SER A 23 4.52 9.09 -21.48
C SER A 23 5.68 8.32 -20.85
N VAL A 24 5.43 7.12 -20.31
CA VAL A 24 6.45 6.27 -19.67
C VAL A 24 6.75 5.05 -20.54
N ILE A 25 5.74 4.46 -21.16
CA ILE A 25 5.83 3.26 -21.97
C ILE A 25 5.95 3.67 -23.44
N ASP A 26 7.18 3.70 -23.94
CA ASP A 26 7.46 3.83 -25.37
C ASP A 26 7.38 2.46 -26.08
N TRP A 27 7.24 2.47 -27.40
CA TRP A 27 7.18 1.26 -28.23
C TRP A 27 8.37 0.33 -27.98
N THR A 28 9.56 0.89 -27.75
CA THR A 28 10.76 0.14 -27.37
C THR A 28 10.54 -0.69 -26.10
N ILE A 29 9.91 -0.13 -25.06
CA ILE A 29 9.61 -0.84 -23.81
C ILE A 29 8.57 -1.95 -24.08
N VAL A 30 7.58 -1.69 -24.93
CA VAL A 30 6.59 -2.71 -25.31
C VAL A 30 7.28 -3.90 -25.97
N LEU A 31 8.13 -3.63 -26.97
CA LEU A 31 8.79 -4.66 -27.77
C LEU A 31 9.80 -5.48 -26.96
N TYR A 32 10.66 -4.81 -26.19
CA TYR A 32 11.77 -5.47 -25.50
C TYR A 32 11.44 -5.95 -24.08
N LEU A 33 10.39 -5.43 -23.44
CA LEU A 33 10.08 -5.78 -22.06
C LEU A 33 8.70 -6.41 -21.91
N ILE A 34 7.64 -5.80 -22.44
CA ILE A 34 6.27 -6.29 -22.21
C ILE A 34 6.01 -7.59 -22.99
N ILE A 35 6.35 -7.65 -24.27
CA ILE A 35 6.12 -8.85 -25.09
C ILE A 35 6.89 -10.06 -24.54
N PRO A 36 8.21 -9.97 -24.27
CA PRO A 36 8.95 -11.07 -23.65
C PRO A 36 8.38 -11.46 -22.28
N ALA A 37 8.04 -10.48 -21.42
CA ALA A 37 7.47 -10.77 -20.11
C ALA A 37 6.16 -11.56 -20.20
N ILE A 38 5.27 -11.21 -21.13
CA ILE A 38 4.01 -11.94 -21.36
C ILE A 38 4.31 -13.35 -21.87
N PHE A 39 5.23 -13.49 -22.83
CA PHE A 39 5.61 -14.79 -23.40
C PHE A 39 6.18 -15.74 -22.33
N PHE A 40 7.19 -15.28 -21.56
CA PHE A 40 7.77 -16.08 -20.48
C PHE A 40 6.78 -16.35 -19.35
N SER A 41 5.90 -15.39 -19.02
CA SER A 41 4.85 -15.62 -18.03
C SER A 41 3.85 -16.69 -18.48
N GLY A 42 3.51 -16.74 -19.77
CA GLY A 42 2.65 -17.77 -20.34
C GLY A 42 3.28 -19.16 -20.29
N LEU A 43 4.56 -19.27 -20.64
CA LEU A 43 5.33 -20.52 -20.53
C LEU A 43 5.42 -20.99 -19.07
N TYR A 44 5.72 -20.07 -18.16
CA TYR A 44 5.77 -20.38 -16.72
C TYR A 44 4.39 -20.80 -16.19
N TYR A 45 3.33 -20.11 -16.61
CA TYR A 45 1.96 -20.47 -16.23
C TYR A 45 1.60 -21.88 -16.71
N ARG A 46 1.98 -22.26 -17.94
CA ARG A 46 1.84 -23.65 -18.41
C ARG A 46 2.67 -24.63 -17.57
N SER A 47 3.89 -24.26 -17.17
CA SER A 47 4.73 -25.08 -16.29
C SER A 47 4.04 -25.38 -14.96
N LEU A 48 3.31 -24.41 -14.38
CA LEU A 48 2.57 -24.61 -13.12
C LEU A 48 1.47 -25.69 -13.21
N TRP A 49 0.96 -25.98 -14.41
CA TRP A 49 -0.03 -27.03 -14.64
C TRP A 49 0.59 -28.41 -14.78
N ILE A 50 1.82 -28.50 -15.29
CA ILE A 50 2.49 -29.77 -15.60
C ILE A 50 3.27 -30.23 -14.37
N ASP A 51 4.17 -29.38 -13.88
CA ASP A 51 5.08 -29.66 -12.78
C ASP A 51 4.92 -28.58 -11.70
N PRO A 52 3.92 -28.69 -10.81
CA PRO A 52 3.70 -27.71 -9.76
C PRO A 52 4.92 -27.69 -8.82
N PRO A 53 5.43 -26.50 -8.48
CA PRO A 53 6.63 -26.40 -7.67
C PRO A 53 6.37 -26.85 -6.22
N VAL A 54 7.39 -27.40 -5.56
CA VAL A 54 7.27 -27.99 -4.21
C VAL A 54 6.67 -27.03 -3.18
N TRP A 55 6.94 -25.73 -3.28
CA TRP A 55 6.39 -24.74 -2.34
C TRP A 55 4.86 -24.61 -2.41
N PHE A 56 4.21 -25.09 -3.47
CA PHE A 56 2.76 -25.16 -3.53
C PHE A 56 2.16 -26.04 -2.40
N THR A 57 2.87 -27.08 -1.95
CA THR A 57 2.40 -27.95 -0.86
C THR A 57 2.61 -27.34 0.53
N LEU A 58 3.53 -26.37 0.65
CA LEU A 58 3.78 -25.61 1.88
C LEU A 58 2.67 -24.60 2.18
N ILE A 59 1.97 -24.13 1.13
CA ILE A 59 0.89 -23.16 1.29
C ILE A 59 -0.39 -23.91 1.62
N ASN A 60 -0.77 -23.84 2.90
CA ASN A 60 -2.06 -24.32 3.36
C ASN A 60 -3.22 -23.44 2.85
N TRP A 61 -4.43 -23.98 2.99
CA TRP A 61 -5.70 -23.34 2.67
C TRP A 61 -5.86 -21.95 3.32
N THR A 62 -5.37 -21.77 4.54
CA THR A 62 -5.44 -20.49 5.26
C THR A 62 -4.51 -19.44 4.65
N GLY A 63 -3.30 -19.83 4.22
CA GLY A 63 -2.37 -18.97 3.50
C GLY A 63 -2.96 -18.45 2.19
N CYS A 64 -3.68 -19.29 1.45
CA CYS A 64 -4.38 -18.87 0.22
C CYS A 64 -5.51 -17.88 0.49
N GLY A 65 -6.33 -18.15 1.52
CA GLY A 65 -7.38 -17.23 1.94
C GLY A 65 -6.84 -15.85 2.32
N LEU A 66 -5.73 -15.82 3.07
CA LEU A 66 -5.03 -14.58 3.42
C LEU A 66 -4.49 -13.86 2.18
N LEU A 67 -3.86 -14.57 1.25
CA LEU A 67 -3.35 -14.01 0.00
C LEU A 67 -4.48 -13.33 -0.79
N PHE A 68 -5.60 -14.03 -1.01
CA PHE A 68 -6.76 -13.47 -1.69
C PHE A 68 -7.37 -12.27 -0.95
N PHE A 69 -7.38 -12.30 0.39
CA PHE A 69 -7.82 -11.17 1.20
C PHE A 69 -6.89 -9.95 1.02
N PHE A 70 -5.57 -10.14 1.06
CA PHE A 70 -4.60 -9.05 0.85
C PHE A 70 -4.70 -8.46 -0.57
N LEU A 71 -4.85 -9.32 -1.60
CA LEU A 71 -5.11 -8.85 -2.96
C LEU A 71 -6.37 -8.00 -3.04
N SER A 72 -7.38 -8.31 -2.23
CA SER A 72 -8.65 -7.57 -2.16
C SER A 72 -8.52 -6.16 -1.57
N LEU A 73 -7.46 -5.87 -0.79
CA LEU A 73 -7.21 -4.55 -0.18
C LEU A 73 -6.59 -3.51 -1.14
N SER A 74 -6.15 -3.91 -2.34
CA SER A 74 -5.30 -3.09 -3.23
C SER A 74 -6.00 -1.88 -3.92
N SER A 75 -7.31 -1.73 -3.78
CA SER A 75 -8.09 -0.70 -4.49
C SER A 75 -8.93 0.15 -3.55
N LYS A 76 -9.26 1.38 -3.96
CA LYS A 76 -10.28 2.21 -3.28
C LYS A 76 -11.45 2.48 -4.21
N TRP A 77 -12.45 3.15 -3.67
CA TRP A 77 -13.73 3.45 -4.30
C TRP A 77 -13.62 4.65 -5.26
N ARG A 78 -14.29 4.56 -6.41
CA ARG A 78 -14.37 5.65 -7.41
C ARG A 78 -15.80 6.16 -7.55
N THR A 79 -16.02 7.46 -7.39
CA THR A 79 -17.36 8.07 -7.55
C THR A 79 -17.49 8.97 -8.77
N TYR A 80 -16.39 9.40 -9.38
CA TYR A 80 -16.37 10.35 -10.51
C TYR A 80 -17.13 11.67 -10.22
N LEU A 81 -17.24 12.03 -8.94
CA LEU A 81 -17.72 13.34 -8.51
C LEU A 81 -16.50 14.27 -8.41
N TYR A 82 -16.55 15.42 -9.08
CA TYR A 82 -15.49 16.42 -8.98
C TYR A 82 -15.80 17.42 -7.87
N GLU A 83 -14.76 18.06 -7.35
CA GLU A 83 -14.88 19.04 -6.26
C GLU A 83 -15.80 20.21 -6.65
N ALA A 84 -15.67 20.72 -7.88
CA ALA A 84 -16.54 21.77 -8.42
C ALA A 84 -18.02 21.37 -8.52
N ASP A 85 -18.32 20.07 -8.63
CA ASP A 85 -19.69 19.58 -8.73
C ASP A 85 -20.44 19.68 -7.40
N THR A 86 -19.73 19.76 -6.28
CA THR A 86 -20.34 19.72 -4.95
C THR A 86 -21.23 20.94 -4.69
N VAL A 87 -20.88 22.09 -5.25
CA VAL A 87 -21.68 23.33 -5.16
C VAL A 87 -22.86 23.32 -6.13
N TYR A 88 -22.64 22.86 -7.37
CA TYR A 88 -23.68 22.88 -8.41
C TYR A 88 -24.70 21.74 -8.25
N LEU A 89 -24.23 20.53 -8.01
CA LEU A 89 -25.07 19.33 -7.91
C LEU A 89 -25.78 19.22 -6.56
N ALA A 90 -25.37 19.95 -5.51
CA ALA A 90 -26.08 19.98 -4.23
C ALA A 90 -27.57 20.35 -4.39
N LYS A 91 -27.90 21.16 -5.41
CA LYS A 91 -29.29 21.54 -5.73
C LYS A 91 -30.08 20.45 -6.49
N ARG A 92 -29.42 19.37 -6.94
CA ARG A 92 -30.02 18.30 -7.75
C ARG A 92 -29.68 16.90 -7.16
N PRO A 93 -30.26 16.53 -6.02
CA PRO A 93 -29.92 15.29 -5.31
C PRO A 93 -30.17 14.01 -6.12
N GLU A 94 -31.14 14.03 -7.03
CA GLU A 94 -31.40 12.89 -7.91
C GLU A 94 -30.23 12.58 -8.86
N TRP A 95 -29.56 13.62 -9.34
CA TRP A 95 -28.43 13.48 -10.28
C TRP A 95 -27.22 12.91 -9.57
N ILE A 96 -26.97 13.37 -8.34
CA ILE A 96 -25.94 12.81 -7.46
C ILE A 96 -26.23 11.33 -7.20
N ARG A 97 -27.47 10.97 -6.84
CA ARG A 97 -27.84 9.59 -6.54
C ARG A 97 -27.57 8.67 -7.73
N LYS A 98 -27.96 9.07 -8.94
CA LYS A 98 -27.70 8.29 -10.16
C LYS A 98 -26.20 8.19 -10.49
N LEU A 99 -25.44 9.27 -10.28
CA LEU A 99 -23.99 9.26 -10.47
C LEU A 99 -23.31 8.28 -9.50
N LEU A 100 -23.71 8.31 -8.23
CA LEU A 100 -23.20 7.40 -7.20
C LEU A 100 -23.60 5.95 -7.46
N GLN A 101 -24.83 5.68 -7.93
CA GLN A 101 -25.26 4.34 -8.36
C GLN A 101 -24.46 3.82 -9.55
N SER A 102 -24.18 4.68 -10.54
CA SER A 102 -23.32 4.33 -11.68
C SER A 102 -21.89 4.04 -11.22
N GLY A 103 -21.38 4.85 -10.28
CA GLY A 103 -20.10 4.59 -9.61
C GLY A 103 -20.09 3.27 -8.85
N PHE A 104 -21.15 2.93 -8.12
CA PHE A 104 -21.29 1.64 -7.45
C PHE A 104 -21.18 0.48 -8.42
N PHE A 105 -21.93 0.52 -9.52
CA PHE A 105 -21.89 -0.52 -10.55
C PHE A 105 -20.50 -0.64 -11.18
N TYR A 106 -19.86 0.49 -11.50
CA TYR A 106 -18.49 0.50 -12.00
C TYR A 106 -17.49 -0.14 -11.02
N ASN A 107 -17.59 0.16 -9.72
CA ASN A 107 -16.71 -0.46 -8.71
C ASN A 107 -16.95 -1.96 -8.58
N LEU A 108 -18.20 -2.41 -8.73
CA LEU A 108 -18.57 -3.82 -8.75
C LEU A 108 -17.98 -4.52 -9.98
N CYS A 109 -18.19 -3.99 -11.18
CA CYS A 109 -17.63 -4.55 -12.42
C CYS A 109 -16.10 -4.59 -12.41
N THR A 110 -15.44 -3.53 -11.93
CA THR A 110 -13.97 -3.52 -11.82
C THR A 110 -13.45 -4.50 -10.76
N SER A 111 -14.19 -4.69 -9.66
CA SER A 111 -13.87 -5.75 -8.69
C SER A 111 -14.08 -7.14 -9.28
N PHE A 112 -15.13 -7.34 -10.07
CA PHE A 112 -15.40 -8.60 -10.76
C PHE A 112 -14.29 -8.94 -11.75
N PHE A 113 -13.93 -8.01 -12.64
CA PHE A 113 -12.87 -8.23 -13.61
C PHE A 113 -11.52 -8.52 -12.93
N PHE A 114 -11.18 -7.79 -11.87
CA PHE A 114 -9.96 -8.06 -11.12
C PHE A 114 -9.99 -9.43 -10.45
N SER A 115 -11.10 -9.80 -9.82
CA SER A 115 -11.24 -11.11 -9.17
C SER A 115 -11.20 -12.23 -10.20
N LEU A 116 -11.76 -12.02 -11.38
CA LEU A 116 -11.69 -12.95 -12.50
C LEU A 116 -10.24 -13.16 -12.96
N VAL A 117 -9.46 -12.09 -13.14
CA VAL A 117 -8.03 -12.21 -13.49
C VAL A 117 -7.25 -12.95 -12.39
N VAL A 118 -7.52 -12.65 -11.12
CA VAL A 118 -6.88 -13.34 -9.99
C VAL A 118 -7.28 -14.82 -9.96
N SER A 119 -8.56 -15.16 -10.10
CA SER A 119 -9.03 -16.54 -10.14
C SER A 119 -8.45 -17.30 -11.34
N LEU A 120 -8.31 -16.66 -12.51
CA LEU A 120 -7.65 -17.25 -13.68
C LEU A 120 -6.15 -17.50 -13.45
N LEU A 121 -5.45 -16.59 -12.77
CA LEU A 121 -4.02 -16.76 -12.49
C LEU A 121 -3.78 -17.88 -11.46
N PHE A 122 -4.69 -18.04 -10.51
CA PHE A 122 -4.61 -19.07 -9.46
C PHE A 122 -5.29 -20.40 -9.84
N LEU A 123 -5.80 -20.52 -11.05
CA LEU A 123 -6.51 -21.70 -11.56
C LEU A 123 -5.70 -23.02 -11.44
N PRO A 124 -4.39 -23.10 -11.81
CA PRO A 124 -3.60 -24.31 -11.62
C PRO A 124 -3.56 -24.77 -10.16
N PHE A 125 -3.54 -23.81 -9.23
CA PHE A 125 -3.51 -24.09 -7.81
C PHE A 125 -4.88 -24.57 -7.30
N THR A 126 -5.97 -23.90 -7.71
CA THR A 126 -7.32 -24.23 -7.25
C THR A 126 -7.82 -25.57 -7.78
N ILE A 127 -7.44 -25.96 -8.99
CA ILE A 127 -7.82 -27.26 -9.55
C ILE A 127 -6.81 -28.33 -9.16
N GLY A 128 -5.51 -28.07 -9.33
CA GLY A 128 -4.47 -29.10 -9.16
C GLY A 128 -4.31 -29.57 -7.72
N ILE A 129 -4.28 -28.65 -6.75
CA ILE A 129 -3.97 -28.99 -5.34
C ILE A 129 -5.21 -28.93 -4.48
N LEU A 130 -6.00 -27.87 -4.64
CA LEU A 130 -7.21 -27.70 -3.87
C LEU A 130 -8.35 -28.59 -4.39
N THR A 131 -8.21 -29.21 -5.57
CA THR A 131 -9.21 -30.12 -6.16
C THR A 131 -10.62 -29.52 -6.21
N LEU A 132 -10.72 -28.20 -6.41
CA LEU A 132 -12.01 -27.51 -6.39
C LEU A 132 -12.81 -27.80 -7.65
N SER A 133 -14.11 -28.04 -7.49
CA SER A 133 -15.04 -28.16 -8.61
C SER A 133 -15.29 -26.81 -9.28
N LEU A 134 -15.75 -26.85 -10.54
CA LEU A 134 -16.07 -25.64 -11.30
C LEU A 134 -17.08 -24.73 -10.55
N LEU A 135 -18.08 -25.34 -9.91
CA LEU A 135 -19.05 -24.61 -9.09
C LEU A 135 -18.37 -23.86 -7.94
N GLN A 136 -17.46 -24.52 -7.23
CA GLN A 136 -16.72 -23.92 -6.11
C GLN A 136 -15.84 -22.76 -6.58
N ILE A 137 -15.23 -22.85 -7.77
CA ILE A 137 -14.44 -21.78 -8.37
C ILE A 137 -15.32 -20.56 -8.68
N VAL A 138 -16.52 -20.77 -9.26
CA VAL A 138 -17.46 -19.68 -9.54
C VAL A 138 -17.94 -19.01 -8.26
N LEU A 139 -18.25 -19.79 -7.22
CA LEU A 139 -18.67 -19.27 -5.91
C LEU A 139 -17.54 -18.49 -5.23
N LEU A 140 -16.30 -19.00 -5.31
CA LEU A 140 -15.10 -18.31 -4.83
C LEU A 140 -14.93 -16.96 -5.54
N LEU A 141 -15.03 -16.94 -6.87
CA LEU A 141 -14.95 -15.71 -7.67
C LEU A 141 -15.96 -14.69 -7.17
N LEU A 142 -17.23 -15.07 -7.04
CA LEU A 142 -18.29 -14.17 -6.57
C LEU A 142 -18.00 -13.63 -5.16
N MET A 143 -17.55 -14.48 -4.24
CA MET A 143 -17.20 -14.05 -2.89
C MET A 143 -16.03 -13.05 -2.90
N LEU A 144 -14.99 -13.31 -3.67
CA LEU A 144 -13.86 -12.39 -3.83
C LEU A 144 -14.32 -11.03 -4.37
N THR A 145 -15.29 -11.00 -5.29
CA THR A 145 -15.84 -9.71 -5.78
C THR A 145 -16.51 -8.91 -4.67
N ILE A 146 -17.29 -9.56 -3.80
CA ILE A 146 -18.04 -8.93 -2.70
C ILE A 146 -17.07 -8.44 -1.63
N ILE A 147 -16.08 -9.26 -1.30
CA ILE A 147 -15.06 -8.89 -0.30
C ILE A 147 -14.23 -7.73 -0.81
N ARG A 148 -13.77 -7.78 -2.07
CA ARG A 148 -13.01 -6.68 -2.69
C ARG A 148 -13.81 -5.38 -2.75
N THR A 149 -15.08 -5.42 -3.15
CA THR A 149 -15.93 -4.20 -3.15
C THR A 149 -16.16 -3.66 -1.75
N THR A 150 -16.37 -4.54 -0.76
CA THR A 150 -16.51 -4.15 0.64
C THR A 150 -15.22 -3.53 1.18
N CYS A 151 -14.06 -4.10 0.87
CA CYS A 151 -12.74 -3.53 1.21
C CYS A 151 -12.56 -2.13 0.60
N LYS A 152 -12.90 -1.94 -0.69
CA LYS A 152 -12.83 -0.63 -1.35
C LYS A 152 -13.68 0.42 -0.60
N LEU A 153 -14.91 0.07 -0.22
CA LEU A 153 -15.79 0.96 0.55
C LEU A 153 -15.23 1.23 1.95
N PHE A 154 -14.79 0.19 2.65
CA PHE A 154 -14.25 0.29 4.01
C PHE A 154 -13.01 1.17 4.07
N LEU A 155 -12.04 0.97 3.17
CA LEU A 155 -10.83 1.79 3.11
C LEU A 155 -11.15 3.24 2.77
N SER A 156 -12.10 3.46 1.84
CA SER A 156 -12.56 4.81 1.52
C SER A 156 -13.26 5.45 2.72
N TRP A 157 -14.00 4.65 3.49
CA TRP A 157 -14.65 5.10 4.71
C TRP A 157 -13.63 5.40 5.83
N ILE A 158 -12.56 4.63 6.02
CA ILE A 158 -11.48 5.01 6.94
C ILE A 158 -10.86 6.35 6.52
N ASP A 159 -10.58 6.53 5.22
CA ASP A 159 -9.99 7.75 4.66
C ASP A 159 -10.89 8.99 4.88
N PHE A 160 -12.22 8.81 4.89
CA PHE A 160 -13.20 9.89 5.01
C PHE A 160 -13.58 10.21 6.46
N TYR A 161 -13.73 9.20 7.31
CA TYR A 161 -14.49 9.35 8.57
C TYR A 161 -13.63 9.32 9.83
N ALA A 162 -12.33 9.02 9.73
CA ALA A 162 -11.37 8.88 10.83
C ALA A 162 -11.79 7.87 11.93
N ALA A 163 -10.82 7.11 12.43
CA ALA A 163 -11.03 5.98 13.31
C ALA A 163 -11.83 6.34 14.59
N GLY A 164 -12.98 5.72 14.80
CA GLY A 164 -13.75 5.86 16.05
C GLY A 164 -15.26 5.68 15.97
N SER A 165 -15.86 5.61 14.77
CA SER A 165 -17.31 5.38 14.67
C SER A 165 -17.68 3.90 14.85
N ARG A 166 -18.87 3.62 15.38
CA ARG A 166 -19.44 2.26 15.49
C ARG A 166 -19.42 1.52 14.14
N ASN A 167 -19.53 2.24 13.03
CA ASN A 167 -19.44 1.67 11.69
C ASN A 167 -18.04 1.13 11.36
N THR A 168 -16.95 1.70 11.93
CA THR A 168 -15.55 1.19 11.77
C THR A 168 -15.44 -0.22 12.29
N LEU A 169 -15.97 -0.43 13.51
CA LEU A 169 -15.90 -1.71 14.21
C LEU A 169 -16.80 -2.74 13.53
N MET A 170 -18.00 -2.35 13.10
CA MET A 170 -18.91 -3.24 12.39
C MET A 170 -18.37 -3.66 11.02
N THR A 171 -17.72 -2.74 10.29
CA THR A 171 -17.12 -3.06 8.99
C THR A 171 -15.83 -3.87 9.13
N ALA A 172 -14.98 -3.56 10.12
CA ALA A 172 -13.82 -4.39 10.46
C ALA A 172 -14.25 -5.79 10.90
N GLY A 173 -15.29 -5.90 11.74
CA GLY A 173 -15.86 -7.17 12.18
C GLY A 173 -16.43 -7.98 11.01
N PHE A 174 -17.11 -7.35 10.06
CA PHE A 174 -17.57 -8.01 8.83
C PHE A 174 -16.40 -8.47 7.95
N LEU A 175 -15.35 -7.68 7.80
CA LEU A 175 -14.16 -8.08 7.04
C LEU A 175 -13.43 -9.25 7.70
N LEU A 176 -13.34 -9.26 9.02
CA LEU A 176 -12.80 -10.37 9.79
C LEU A 176 -13.66 -11.62 9.66
N ALA A 177 -14.99 -11.47 9.74
CA ALA A 177 -15.93 -12.58 9.54
C ALA A 177 -15.91 -13.10 8.10
N ALA A 178 -15.71 -12.24 7.11
CA ALA A 178 -15.57 -12.64 5.71
C ALA A 178 -14.21 -13.32 5.44
N ALA A 179 -13.12 -12.83 6.05
CA ALA A 179 -11.81 -13.47 5.98
C ALA A 179 -11.81 -14.83 6.71
N PHE A 180 -12.47 -14.91 7.86
CA PHE A 180 -12.72 -16.16 8.57
C PHE A 180 -13.62 -17.10 7.78
N GLY A 181 -14.64 -16.56 7.09
CA GLY A 181 -15.49 -17.29 6.17
C GLY A 181 -14.70 -17.89 5.02
N ILE A 182 -13.80 -17.12 4.38
CA ILE A 182 -12.88 -17.66 3.35
C ILE A 182 -12.01 -18.76 3.94
N ALA A 183 -11.43 -18.54 5.13
CA ALA A 183 -10.55 -19.52 5.78
C ALA A 183 -11.29 -20.82 6.09
N LEU A 184 -12.50 -20.76 6.65
CA LEU A 184 -13.35 -21.92 6.93
C LEU A 184 -13.76 -22.67 5.67
N VAL A 185 -14.18 -21.91 4.66
CA VAL A 185 -14.57 -22.43 3.34
C VAL A 185 -13.39 -23.19 2.71
N LEU A 186 -12.19 -22.64 2.77
CA LEU A 186 -10.99 -23.32 2.26
C LEU A 186 -10.56 -24.53 3.11
N THR A 187 -10.88 -24.60 4.40
CA THR A 187 -10.54 -25.77 5.24
C THR A 187 -11.53 -26.94 5.18
N GLY A 188 -12.76 -26.73 4.71
CA GLY A 188 -13.84 -27.73 4.77
C GLY A 188 -14.49 -28.00 3.42
N ILE A 189 -14.07 -29.07 2.74
CA ILE A 189 -14.50 -29.43 1.37
C ILE A 189 -16.01 -29.71 1.28
N THR A 190 -16.63 -30.22 2.34
CA THR A 190 -18.02 -30.71 2.31
C THR A 190 -19.08 -29.63 2.53
N MET A 191 -18.82 -28.64 3.38
CA MET A 191 -19.77 -27.54 3.69
C MET A 191 -19.50 -26.27 2.87
N PHE A 192 -18.47 -26.30 2.00
CA PHE A 192 -18.02 -25.18 1.17
C PHE A 192 -19.17 -24.48 0.41
N PRO A 193 -20.01 -25.19 -0.38
CA PRO A 193 -20.98 -24.52 -1.25
C PRO A 193 -22.12 -23.91 -0.44
N VAL A 194 -22.55 -24.58 0.63
CA VAL A 194 -23.65 -24.15 1.50
C VAL A 194 -23.31 -22.83 2.20
N LEU A 195 -22.08 -22.71 2.74
CA LEU A 195 -21.61 -21.48 3.35
C LEU A 195 -21.52 -20.34 2.33
N MET A 196 -21.01 -20.59 1.13
CA MET A 196 -20.91 -19.56 0.08
C MET A 196 -22.29 -19.03 -0.32
N ILE A 197 -23.27 -19.91 -0.49
CA ILE A 197 -24.64 -19.55 -0.84
C ILE A 197 -25.28 -18.67 0.24
N LEU A 198 -24.94 -18.85 1.51
CA LEU A 198 -25.41 -17.99 2.61
C LEU A 198 -24.67 -16.64 2.68
N PHE A 199 -23.35 -16.64 2.51
CA PHE A 199 -22.52 -15.44 2.65
C PHE A 199 -22.66 -14.44 1.48
N ILE A 200 -22.92 -14.92 0.26
CA ILE A 200 -23.11 -14.05 -0.92
C ILE A 200 -24.28 -13.06 -0.74
N PRO A 201 -25.53 -13.49 -0.47
CA PRO A 201 -26.66 -12.57 -0.31
C PRO A 201 -26.48 -11.68 0.92
N LEU A 202 -25.93 -12.21 2.02
CA LEU A 202 -25.61 -11.42 3.21
C LEU A 202 -24.58 -10.33 2.92
N GLY A 203 -23.55 -10.65 2.13
CA GLY A 203 -22.53 -9.72 1.69
C GLY A 203 -23.08 -8.63 0.76
N PHE A 204 -23.96 -8.98 -0.17
CA PHE A 204 -24.67 -7.99 -1.00
C PHE A 204 -25.57 -7.07 -0.18
N TRP A 205 -26.33 -7.63 0.76
CA TRP A 205 -27.18 -6.86 1.68
C TRP A 205 -26.33 -5.88 2.51
N TRP A 206 -25.21 -6.37 3.06
CA TRP A 206 -24.27 -5.55 3.82
C TRP A 206 -23.65 -4.45 2.97
N LEU A 207 -23.21 -4.77 1.75
CA LEU A 207 -22.64 -3.80 0.80
C LEU A 207 -23.62 -2.67 0.49
N LYS A 208 -24.89 -3.01 0.19
CA LYS A 208 -25.96 -2.05 -0.07
C LYS A 208 -26.23 -1.17 1.17
N ARG A 209 -26.28 -1.78 2.35
CA ARG A 209 -26.48 -1.08 3.63
C ARG A 209 -25.35 -0.08 3.89
N LEU A 210 -24.10 -0.50 3.72
CA LEU A 210 -22.94 0.36 3.88
C LEU A 210 -22.96 1.51 2.89
N PHE A 211 -23.17 1.23 1.61
CA PHE A 211 -23.22 2.26 0.58
C PHE A 211 -24.26 3.34 0.90
N ASN A 212 -25.47 2.93 1.30
CA ASN A 212 -26.55 3.86 1.66
C ASN A 212 -26.24 4.69 2.91
N ARG A 213 -25.57 4.11 3.92
CA ARG A 213 -25.24 4.82 5.17
C ARG A 213 -23.99 5.69 5.10
N THR A 214 -23.15 5.50 4.09
CA THR A 214 -21.85 6.15 4.00
C THR A 214 -21.81 7.08 2.79
N MET A 215 -21.72 6.50 1.60
CA MET A 215 -21.45 7.21 0.35
C MET A 215 -22.67 7.94 -0.23
N ALA A 216 -23.89 7.49 0.09
CA ALA A 216 -25.12 8.12 -0.40
C ALA A 216 -25.60 9.31 0.46
N ASP A 217 -24.97 9.55 1.62
CA ASP A 217 -25.35 10.63 2.52
C ASP A 217 -24.81 11.98 2.01
N PRO A 218 -25.67 12.99 1.76
CA PRO A 218 -25.27 14.29 1.22
C PRO A 218 -24.18 15.01 2.02
N LYS A 219 -24.08 14.73 3.33
CA LYS A 219 -23.08 15.33 4.23
C LYS A 219 -21.64 15.15 3.74
N TRP A 220 -21.37 14.12 2.95
CA TRP A 220 -20.01 13.70 2.60
C TRP A 220 -19.61 14.04 1.16
N LEU A 221 -20.50 14.68 0.40
CA LEU A 221 -20.24 15.06 -1.00
C LEU A 221 -18.91 15.79 -1.23
N PRO A 222 -18.53 16.80 -0.43
CA PRO A 222 -17.27 17.53 -0.61
C PRO A 222 -16.05 16.62 -0.59
N ASN A 223 -16.07 15.61 0.30
CA ASN A 223 -14.95 14.70 0.48
C ASN A 223 -14.76 13.80 -0.74
N HIS A 224 -15.84 13.40 -1.42
CA HIS A 224 -15.75 12.61 -2.64
C HIS A 224 -14.92 13.30 -3.73
N GLY A 225 -15.12 14.61 -3.93
CA GLY A 225 -14.34 15.41 -4.88
C GLY A 225 -12.84 15.42 -4.56
N LEU A 226 -12.50 15.64 -3.28
CA LEU A 226 -11.12 15.62 -2.81
C LEU A 226 -10.43 14.26 -2.97
N GLN A 227 -11.17 13.16 -2.74
CA GLN A 227 -10.64 11.80 -2.92
C GLN A 227 -10.39 11.51 -4.41
N GLU A 228 -11.31 11.92 -5.27
CA GLU A 228 -11.21 11.73 -6.71
C GLU A 228 -10.01 12.49 -7.31
N ALA A 229 -9.78 13.72 -6.86
CA ALA A 229 -8.62 14.52 -7.24
C ALA A 229 -7.30 13.86 -6.80
N LYS A 230 -7.23 13.36 -5.56
CA LYS A 230 -6.04 12.62 -5.07
C LYS A 230 -5.74 11.39 -5.90
N TRP A 231 -6.79 10.66 -6.29
CA TRP A 231 -6.68 9.47 -7.10
C TRP A 231 -6.20 9.74 -8.52
N LYS A 232 -6.77 10.76 -9.17
CA LYS A 232 -6.38 11.15 -10.53
C LYS A 232 -4.88 11.42 -10.64
N VAL A 233 -4.28 12.00 -9.60
CA VAL A 233 -2.84 12.35 -9.53
C VAL A 233 -1.98 11.20 -9.00
N ARG A 234 -2.54 10.02 -8.68
CA ARG A 234 -1.76 8.90 -8.10
C ARG A 234 -0.68 8.40 -9.05
N TRP A 235 -1.03 8.14 -10.31
CA TRP A 235 -0.10 7.62 -11.31
C TRP A 235 0.99 8.64 -11.63
N ILE A 236 0.60 9.90 -11.79
CA ILE A 236 1.52 11.04 -11.96
C ILE A 236 2.54 11.11 -10.83
N ARG A 237 2.09 11.00 -9.58
CA ARG A 237 2.99 10.95 -8.42
C ARG A 237 3.92 9.76 -8.47
N LEU A 238 3.45 8.60 -8.91
CA LEU A 238 4.27 7.39 -9.03
C LEU A 238 5.39 7.62 -10.06
N VAL A 239 5.05 8.16 -11.24
CA VAL A 239 6.02 8.52 -12.28
C VAL A 239 7.02 9.54 -11.77
N PHE A 240 6.56 10.63 -11.13
CA PHE A 240 7.45 11.65 -10.59
C PHE A 240 8.29 11.18 -9.40
N THR A 241 7.82 10.21 -8.61
CA THR A 241 8.63 9.63 -7.53
C THR A 241 9.75 8.76 -8.08
N LEU A 242 9.55 8.14 -9.26
CA LEU A 242 10.57 7.37 -9.95
C LEU A 242 11.54 8.27 -10.73
N SER A 243 11.10 9.47 -11.16
CA SER A 243 11.99 10.47 -11.76
C SER A 243 12.81 11.19 -10.68
N LYS A 244 14.14 11.12 -10.77
CA LYS A 244 15.05 11.72 -9.79
C LYS A 244 15.08 13.25 -9.82
N GLU A 245 14.55 13.87 -10.88
CA GLU A 245 14.74 15.30 -11.19
C GLU A 245 13.67 16.24 -10.60
N VAL A 246 12.52 15.71 -10.18
CA VAL A 246 11.45 16.55 -9.65
C VAL A 246 11.54 16.59 -8.12
N GLU A 247 12.07 17.70 -7.60
CA GLU A 247 11.96 18.02 -6.18
C GLU A 247 10.47 18.20 -5.82
N THR A 248 9.84 17.14 -5.32
CA THR A 248 8.50 17.28 -4.76
C THR A 248 8.59 18.22 -3.56
N PRO A 249 7.75 19.27 -3.48
CA PRO A 249 7.78 20.17 -2.34
C PRO A 249 7.60 19.35 -1.05
N PRO A 250 8.35 19.69 0.02
CA PRO A 250 8.31 18.92 1.25
C PRO A 250 6.87 18.80 1.71
N HIS A 251 6.39 17.56 1.87
CA HIS A 251 5.07 17.29 2.42
C HIS A 251 4.99 17.93 3.82
N THR A 252 4.41 19.14 3.91
CA THR A 252 4.16 19.88 5.15
C THR A 252 2.98 19.28 5.91
N LYS A 253 3.02 17.97 6.15
CA LYS A 253 2.24 17.34 7.21
C LYS A 253 3.15 17.08 8.40
N SER A 254 3.86 18.11 8.84
CA SER A 254 4.45 18.12 10.18
C SER A 254 3.30 18.22 11.17
N ARG A 255 3.11 17.19 12.00
CA ARG A 255 2.11 17.20 13.06
C ARG A 255 2.41 18.39 13.98
N LYS A 256 1.45 19.31 14.16
CA LYS A 256 1.60 20.52 15.02
C LYS A 256 2.10 20.19 16.44
N ARG A 257 1.87 18.96 16.93
CA ARG A 257 2.40 18.44 18.19
C ARG A 257 3.03 17.06 17.97
N PRO A 258 4.34 16.89 18.12
CA PRO A 258 4.96 15.58 18.03
C PRO A 258 4.56 14.73 19.24
N LEU A 259 4.49 13.41 19.05
CA LEU A 259 4.20 12.48 20.14
C LEU A 259 5.41 12.34 21.08
N LEU A 260 6.61 12.26 20.51
CA LEU A 260 7.89 12.22 21.23
C LEU A 260 8.43 13.64 21.43
N PHE A 261 8.99 13.93 22.61
CA PHE A 261 9.56 15.23 23.00
C PHE A 261 8.59 16.41 22.84
N ARG A 262 7.33 16.22 23.28
CA ARG A 262 6.28 17.26 23.24
C ARG A 262 6.66 18.53 24.01
N LYS A 263 7.41 18.37 25.11
CA LYS A 263 8.18 19.41 25.78
C LYS A 263 9.63 19.10 25.44
N SER A 264 10.33 19.97 24.70
CA SER A 264 11.73 19.75 24.33
C SER A 264 12.63 19.97 25.56
N THR A 265 12.61 19.04 26.50
CA THR A 265 13.53 19.00 27.63
C THR A 265 14.87 18.46 27.19
N ARG A 266 15.94 18.86 27.88
CA ARG A 266 17.30 18.38 27.59
C ARG A 266 17.43 16.89 27.94
N ILE A 267 18.15 16.14 27.12
CA ILE A 267 18.34 14.68 27.26
C ILE A 267 19.79 14.38 27.66
N LEU A 268 20.76 15.04 27.00
CA LEU A 268 22.18 14.77 27.22
C LEU A 268 22.79 15.80 28.19
N LYS A 269 23.60 15.29 29.13
CA LYS A 269 24.47 16.07 30.02
C LYS A 269 25.88 15.45 29.94
N PRO A 270 26.99 16.22 29.91
CA PRO A 270 27.16 17.67 30.15
C PRO A 270 26.84 18.59 28.95
N ILE A 271 26.76 19.89 29.21
CA ILE A 271 26.45 20.93 28.21
C ILE A 271 27.71 21.22 27.40
N THR A 272 27.81 20.62 26.22
CA THR A 272 28.86 20.91 25.24
C THR A 272 28.23 21.17 23.88
N PRO A 273 28.89 21.93 22.98
CA PRO A 273 28.39 22.12 21.61
C PRO A 273 28.11 20.80 20.88
N VAL A 274 28.99 19.81 21.06
CA VAL A 274 28.86 18.46 20.50
C VAL A 274 27.60 17.76 21.04
N THR A 275 27.40 17.74 22.37
CA THR A 275 26.21 17.09 22.96
C THR A 275 24.91 17.81 22.57
N GLY A 276 24.95 19.13 22.38
CA GLY A 276 23.81 19.89 21.84
C GLY A 276 23.43 19.48 20.43
N MET A 277 24.42 19.32 19.53
CA MET A 277 24.19 18.87 18.16
C MET A 277 23.73 17.41 18.09
N LEU A 278 24.31 16.53 18.92
CA LEU A 278 23.87 15.13 19.07
C LEU A 278 22.41 15.05 19.53
N GLU A 279 22.02 15.85 20.53
CA GLU A 279 20.65 15.87 21.03
C GLU A 279 19.66 16.39 19.97
N LEU A 280 20.06 17.41 19.21
CA LEU A 280 19.27 17.96 18.12
C LEU A 280 19.04 16.90 17.03
N PHE A 281 20.11 16.19 16.63
CA PHE A 281 20.02 15.08 15.67
C PHE A 281 19.10 13.96 16.17
N LEU A 282 19.30 13.51 17.41
CA LEU A 282 18.51 12.44 18.03
C LEU A 282 17.01 12.80 18.05
N LYS A 283 16.68 14.01 18.49
CA LYS A 283 15.30 14.50 18.53
C LYS A 283 14.70 14.63 17.14
N HIS A 284 15.47 15.12 16.17
CA HIS A 284 15.00 15.23 14.79
C HIS A 284 14.71 13.85 14.18
N HIS A 285 15.63 12.91 14.35
CA HIS A 285 15.52 11.54 13.86
C HIS A 285 14.29 10.85 14.48
N LEU A 286 14.16 10.88 15.82
CA LEU A 286 13.05 10.24 16.54
C LEU A 286 11.69 10.89 16.24
N ARG A 287 11.66 12.18 15.88
CA ARG A 287 10.43 12.89 15.50
C ARG A 287 10.03 12.62 14.06
N ASN A 288 10.97 12.32 13.17
CA ASN A 288 10.73 12.10 11.75
C ASN A 288 10.53 10.62 11.44
N ARG A 289 9.25 10.20 11.36
CA ARG A 289 8.87 8.80 11.07
C ARG A 289 9.50 8.24 9.79
N LYS A 290 9.80 9.08 8.79
CA LYS A 290 10.44 8.62 7.55
C LYS A 290 11.83 8.07 7.83
N PHE A 291 12.63 8.81 8.61
CA PHE A 291 14.00 8.43 8.94
C PHE A 291 14.07 7.18 9.82
N ILE A 292 13.20 7.07 10.83
CA ILE A 292 13.05 5.83 11.60
C ILE A 292 12.70 4.66 10.68
N TYR A 293 11.75 4.87 9.75
CA TYR A 293 11.29 3.82 8.86
C TYR A 293 12.37 3.34 7.89
N TYR A 294 13.18 4.26 7.34
CA TYR A 294 14.33 3.87 6.51
C TYR A 294 15.35 3.05 7.30
N TYR A 295 15.66 3.46 8.53
CA TYR A 295 16.62 2.75 9.38
C TYR A 295 16.13 1.35 9.79
N VAL A 296 14.89 1.25 10.25
CA VAL A 296 14.27 -0.05 10.61
C VAL A 296 14.15 -0.97 9.40
N ARG A 297 13.89 -0.45 8.20
CA ARG A 297 13.89 -1.25 6.97
C ARG A 297 15.27 -1.83 6.66
N ILE A 298 16.34 -1.06 6.83
CA ILE A 298 17.71 -1.56 6.61
C ILE A 298 18.03 -2.65 7.61
N LEU A 299 17.74 -2.44 8.90
CA LEU A 299 17.93 -3.48 9.92
C LEU A 299 17.11 -4.74 9.62
N GLY A 300 15.84 -4.58 9.26
CA GLY A 300 14.97 -5.70 8.88
C GLY A 300 15.46 -6.43 7.64
N LEU A 301 15.99 -5.73 6.64
CA LEU A 301 16.60 -6.33 5.45
C LEU A 301 17.85 -7.12 5.80
N ILE A 302 18.72 -6.62 6.67
CA ILE A 302 19.91 -7.37 7.11
C ILE A 302 19.51 -8.65 7.83
N VAL A 303 18.56 -8.59 8.76
CA VAL A 303 18.06 -9.78 9.48
C VAL A 303 17.42 -10.77 8.51
N LEU A 304 16.64 -10.29 7.55
CA LEU A 304 16.02 -11.15 6.53
C LEU A 304 17.07 -11.78 5.61
N SER A 305 18.09 -11.02 5.19
CA SER A 305 19.20 -11.50 4.40
C SER A 305 20.01 -12.56 5.14
N ALA A 306 20.20 -12.42 6.45
CA ALA A 306 20.86 -13.44 7.27
C ALA A 306 20.10 -14.78 7.27
N PHE A 307 18.76 -14.73 7.25
CA PHE A 307 17.94 -15.93 7.21
C PHE A 307 17.85 -16.57 5.82
N LEU A 308 17.80 -15.76 4.76
CA LEU A 308 17.56 -16.23 3.39
C LEU A 308 18.83 -16.63 2.62
N ILE A 309 19.99 -16.08 2.99
CA ILE A 309 21.24 -16.28 2.25
C ILE A 309 22.11 -17.29 3.02
N PRO A 310 22.14 -18.58 2.62
CA PRO A 310 22.93 -19.60 3.30
C PRO A 310 24.44 -19.48 3.08
N MET A 311 24.89 -18.59 2.18
CA MET A 311 26.29 -18.42 1.80
C MET A 311 26.90 -17.18 2.49
N GLY A 312 27.88 -17.39 3.38
CA GLY A 312 28.43 -16.32 4.22
C GLY A 312 29.05 -15.12 3.47
N TRP A 313 29.71 -15.35 2.33
CA TRP A 313 30.32 -14.26 1.54
C TRP A 313 29.28 -13.41 0.80
N LEU A 314 28.19 -14.02 0.32
CA LEU A 314 27.05 -13.29 -0.28
C LEU A 314 26.33 -12.46 0.77
N PHE A 315 26.19 -12.99 1.99
CA PHE A 315 25.67 -12.24 3.12
C PHE A 315 26.58 -11.05 3.49
N ALA A 316 27.90 -11.26 3.55
CA ALA A 316 28.86 -10.19 3.82
C ALA A 316 28.78 -9.06 2.76
N ALA A 317 28.65 -9.42 1.47
CA ALA A 317 28.44 -8.45 0.39
C ALA A 317 27.11 -7.68 0.55
N ALA A 318 26.02 -8.38 0.88
CA ALA A 318 24.71 -7.75 1.13
C ALA A 318 24.75 -6.81 2.36
N ALA A 319 25.40 -7.24 3.44
CA ALA A 319 25.58 -6.44 4.65
C ALA A 319 26.42 -5.18 4.37
N ALA A 320 27.50 -5.29 3.59
CA ALA A 320 28.32 -4.14 3.17
C ALA A 320 27.52 -3.13 2.34
N LEU A 321 26.71 -3.60 1.39
CA LEU A 321 25.85 -2.75 0.57
C LEU A 321 24.79 -2.03 1.42
N LEU A 322 24.17 -2.72 2.37
CA LEU A 322 23.19 -2.14 3.29
C LEU A 322 23.82 -1.16 4.27
N ALA A 323 25.05 -1.42 4.74
CA ALA A 323 25.83 -0.49 5.54
C ALA A 323 26.17 0.79 4.76
N ALA A 324 26.59 0.68 3.50
CA ALA A 324 26.79 1.83 2.61
C ALA A 324 25.48 2.62 2.42
N GLY A 325 24.36 1.93 2.24
CA GLY A 325 23.02 2.52 2.24
C GLY A 325 22.73 3.32 3.51
N CYS A 326 23.08 2.78 4.69
CA CYS A 326 22.91 3.46 5.97
C CYS A 326 23.74 4.76 6.05
N VAL A 327 24.99 4.74 5.58
CA VAL A 327 25.86 5.94 5.53
C VAL A 327 25.28 7.01 4.60
N THR A 328 24.76 6.64 3.43
CA THR A 328 24.17 7.62 2.50
C THR A 328 22.92 8.28 3.09
N ILE A 329 22.06 7.51 3.77
CA ILE A 329 20.88 8.03 4.44
C ILE A 329 21.30 8.92 5.61
N HIS A 330 22.30 8.52 6.39
CA HIS A 330 22.85 9.33 7.48
C HIS A 330 23.34 10.69 6.99
N LYS A 331 24.07 10.71 5.87
CA LYS A 331 24.52 11.95 5.23
C LYS A 331 23.33 12.83 4.83
N LEU A 332 22.31 12.23 4.21
CA LEU A 332 21.08 12.93 3.84
C LEU A 332 20.36 13.55 5.05
N MET A 333 20.34 12.84 6.19
CA MET A 333 19.73 13.35 7.43
C MET A 333 20.42 14.63 7.91
N TRP A 334 21.75 14.62 8.00
CA TRP A 334 22.52 15.81 8.40
C TRP A 334 22.39 16.95 7.39
N GLU A 335 22.39 16.64 6.09
CA GLU A 335 22.18 17.65 5.06
C GLU A 335 20.80 18.32 5.19
N THR A 336 19.74 17.54 5.44
CA THR A 336 18.41 18.13 5.66
C THR A 336 18.29 18.93 6.95
N LEU A 337 19.07 18.58 7.97
CA LEU A 337 18.99 19.17 9.30
C LEU A 337 19.76 20.48 9.41
N ILE A 338 20.97 20.52 8.84
CA ILE A 338 21.91 21.63 8.96
C ILE A 338 22.10 22.33 7.62
N ASP A 339 22.42 21.59 6.56
CA ASP A 339 22.86 22.19 5.30
C ASP A 339 21.74 22.82 4.47
N LYS A 340 20.52 22.29 4.57
CA LYS A 340 19.32 22.80 3.87
C LYS A 340 18.44 23.69 4.76
N HIS A 341 18.67 23.70 6.07
CA HIS A 341 17.86 24.50 6.99
C HIS A 341 18.47 25.88 7.20
N SER A 342 17.67 26.94 6.98
CA SER A 342 18.05 28.35 7.16
C SER A 342 18.81 28.70 8.46
N ILE A 343 18.55 28.00 9.57
CA ILE A 343 19.23 28.23 10.86
C ILE A 343 20.52 27.41 10.98
N GLY A 344 20.57 26.24 10.35
CA GLY A 344 21.66 25.28 10.46
C GLY A 344 22.89 25.66 9.66
N VAL A 345 22.75 26.39 8.55
CA VAL A 345 23.86 26.76 7.64
C VAL A 345 25.04 27.43 8.38
N LYS A 346 24.77 28.19 9.46
CA LYS A 346 25.79 28.84 10.28
C LYS A 346 26.76 27.86 10.97
N TYR A 347 26.33 26.63 11.22
CA TYR A 347 27.08 25.61 11.94
C TYR A 347 27.77 24.59 11.02
N ARG A 348 27.69 24.77 9.69
CA ARG A 348 28.26 23.84 8.70
C ARG A 348 29.77 23.63 8.87
N TYR A 349 30.50 24.66 9.27
CA TYR A 349 31.96 24.64 9.41
C TYR A 349 32.44 24.51 10.87
N ASP A 350 31.52 24.25 11.80
CA ASP A 350 31.88 24.07 13.21
C ASP A 350 32.49 22.68 13.42
N LYS A 351 33.64 22.61 14.11
CA LYS A 351 34.27 21.33 14.49
C LYS A 351 33.33 20.44 15.29
N SER A 352 32.43 21.05 16.05
CA SER A 352 31.40 20.37 16.83
C SER A 352 30.42 19.58 15.97
N TYR A 353 30.13 20.07 14.76
CA TYR A 353 29.25 19.43 13.79
C TYR A 353 29.89 18.19 13.18
N GLU A 354 31.15 18.29 12.75
CA GLU A 354 31.88 17.15 12.20
C GLU A 354 32.03 16.03 13.24
N GLN A 355 32.34 16.38 14.49
CA GLN A 355 32.46 15.40 15.57
C GLN A 355 31.13 14.73 15.88
N ALA A 356 30.03 15.49 16.00
CA ALA A 356 28.69 14.93 16.23
C ALA A 356 28.22 14.05 15.06
N LYS A 357 28.53 14.44 13.83
CA LYS A 357 28.21 13.68 12.61
C LYS A 357 28.92 12.33 12.56
N ASN A 358 30.19 12.29 12.95
CA ASN A 358 30.96 11.05 13.00
C ASN A 358 30.48 10.12 14.13
N TRP A 359 30.21 10.66 15.32
CA TRP A 359 29.68 9.88 16.44
C TRP A 359 28.33 9.25 16.13
N THR A 360 27.44 10.01 15.50
CA THR A 360 26.13 9.50 15.08
C THR A 360 26.23 8.49 13.94
N ALA A 361 27.19 8.63 13.03
CA ALA A 361 27.45 7.62 11.99
C ALA A 361 27.85 6.27 12.61
N VAL A 362 28.80 6.30 13.55
CA VAL A 362 29.23 5.10 14.28
C VAL A 362 28.05 4.49 15.02
N ALA A 363 27.28 5.28 15.78
CA ALA A 363 26.14 4.80 16.54
C ALA A 363 25.02 4.17 15.67
N MET A 364 24.82 4.63 14.43
CA MET A 364 23.86 4.03 13.50
C MET A 364 24.39 2.76 12.83
N LEU A 365 25.72 2.62 12.69
CA LEU A 365 26.33 1.43 12.10
C LEU A 365 26.53 0.29 13.11
N THR A 366 26.67 0.58 14.41
CA THR A 366 26.95 -0.46 15.41
C THR A 366 25.94 -1.62 15.40
N PRO A 367 24.60 -1.41 15.29
CA PRO A 367 23.68 -2.54 15.33
C PRO A 367 23.76 -3.40 14.07
N ILE A 368 24.07 -2.78 12.93
CA ILE A 368 24.29 -3.48 11.65
C ILE A 368 25.51 -4.39 11.75
N MET A 369 26.62 -3.86 12.29
CA MET A 369 27.86 -4.60 12.46
C MET A 369 27.70 -5.74 13.47
N VAL A 370 26.98 -5.53 14.58
CA VAL A 370 26.72 -6.58 15.57
C VAL A 370 25.88 -7.72 14.97
N ILE A 371 24.81 -7.40 14.24
CA ILE A 371 23.98 -8.42 13.58
C ILE A 371 24.80 -9.20 12.54
N ALA A 372 25.59 -8.49 11.72
CA ALA A 372 26.44 -9.12 10.72
C ALA A 372 27.52 -10.03 11.35
N MET A 373 28.12 -9.62 12.48
CA MET A 373 29.12 -10.41 13.17
C MET A 373 28.51 -11.68 13.80
N VAL A 374 27.36 -11.56 14.48
CA VAL A 374 26.67 -12.71 15.08
C VAL A 374 26.30 -13.74 14.02
N THR A 375 25.81 -13.29 12.87
CA THR A 375 25.34 -14.17 11.78
C THR A 375 26.47 -14.78 10.96
N LEU A 376 27.67 -14.19 10.96
CA LEU A 376 28.87 -14.81 10.37
C LEU A 376 29.55 -15.82 11.29
N LEU A 377 29.28 -15.75 12.61
CA LEU A 377 29.81 -16.68 13.62
C LEU A 377 28.93 -17.92 13.82
N THR A 378 27.65 -17.84 13.47
CA THR A 378 26.68 -18.95 13.43
C THR A 378 26.67 -19.62 12.08
#